data_AF-A0A356QTZ1-F1
#
_entry.id   AF-A0A356QTZ1-F1
#
_cell.length_a   1.000
_cell.length_b   1.000
_cell.length_c   1.000
_cell.angle_alpha   90.00
_cell.angle_beta   90.00
_cell.angle_gamma   90.00
#
_symmetry.space_group_name_H-M   'P 1'
#
loop_
_entity.id
_entity.type
_entity.pdbx_description
1 polymer ?
#
loop_
_entity_poly.entity_id
_entity_poly.type
_entity_poly.pdbx_seq_one_letter_code
_entity_poly.pdbx_strand_id
1 'polypeptide(L)' 'MKILIANLGSTSFKYRLFEVSAETDATGGEQELARGGVERIGGQESRVYASLDRPGGEATQ' A
#
# COMPACT_ATOMS: atom_id res chain seq x y z
N MET A 1 13.31 7.23 0.49
CA MET A 1 13.05 6.64 -0.83
C MET A 1 11.68 5.98 -0.78
N LYS A 2 10.82 6.22 -1.78
CA LYS A 2 9.50 5.56 -1.83
C LYS A 2 9.56 4.30 -2.69
N ILE A 3 9.12 3.17 -2.15
CA ILE A 3 9.10 1.86 -2.83
C ILE A 3 7.65 1.38 -2.92
N LEU A 4 7.16 1.17 -4.14
CA LEU A 4 5.86 0.55 -4.39
C LEU A 4 6.08 -0.94 -4.71
N ILE A 5 5.57 -1.81 -3.84
CA ILE A 5 5.55 -3.25 -4.08
C ILE A 5 4.18 -3.60 -4.65
N ALA A 6 4.17 -4.17 -5.85
CA ALA A 6 2.94 -4.55 -6.54
C ALA A 6 2.88 -6.07 -6.76
N ASN A 7 1.70 -6.64 -6.56
CA ASN A 7 1.31 -7.98 -6.97
C ASN A 7 0.27 -7.84 -8.09
N LEU A 8 0.63 -8.33 -9.28
CA LEU A 8 -0.22 -8.30 -10.46
C LEU A 8 -0.74 -9.70 -10.76
N GLY A 9 -2.06 -9.85 -10.71
CA GLY A 9 -2.77 -10.97 -11.32
C GLY A 9 -3.35 -10.58 -12.68
N SER A 10 -3.87 -11.55 -13.43
CA SER A 10 -4.47 -11.31 -14.75
C SER A 10 -5.64 -10.30 -14.73
N THR A 11 -6.34 -10.17 -13.60
CA THR A 11 -7.47 -9.23 -13.41
C THR A 11 -7.41 -8.46 -12.09
N SER A 12 -6.24 -8.38 -11.46
CA SER A 12 -6.09 -7.66 -10.19
C SER A 12 -4.71 -7.00 -10.05
N PHE A 13 -4.69 -5.87 -9.35
CA PHE A 13 -3.48 -5.14 -8.98
C PHE A 13 -3.55 -4.85 -7.49
N LYS A 14 -2.67 -5.43 -6.69
CA LYS A 14 -2.58 -5.14 -5.24
C LYS A 14 -1.23 -4.51 -4.95
N TYR A 15 -1.21 -3.51 -4.08
CA TYR A 15 0.03 -2.79 -3.79
C TYR A 15 0.17 -2.39 -2.33
N ARG A 16 1.42 -2.17 -1.94
CA ARG A 16 1.84 -1.48 -0.72
C ARG A 16 2.92 -0.46 -1.08
N LEU A 17 2.84 0.72 -0.49
CA LEU A 17 3.79 1.81 -0.66
C LEU A 17 4.56 1.97 0.64
N PHE A 18 5.89 1.95 0.56
CA PHE A 18 6.78 2.13 1.69
C PHE A 18 7.62 3.39 1.53
N GLU A 19 7.88 4.11 2.62
CA GLU A 19 9.00 5.03 2.75
C GLU A 19 10.18 4.26 3.36
N VAL A 20 11.34 4.36 2.72
CA VAL A 20 12.58 3.70 3.14
C VAL A 20 13.69 4.74 3.33
N SER A 21 14.26 4.86 4.53
CA SER A 21 15.40 5.74 4.79
C SER A 21 16.71 5.12 4.30
N ALA A 22 17.66 5.96 3.86
CA ALA A 22 19.00 5.50 3.44
C ALA A 22 19.93 5.21 4.63
N GLU A 23 19.57 5.71 5.82
CA GLU A 23 20.28 5.53 7.08
C GLU A 23 19.70 4.28 7.76
N THR A 24 20.24 3.12 7.40
CA THR A 24 19.78 1.81 7.88
C THR A 24 20.39 1.48 9.25
N ASP A 25 20.14 2.33 10.24
CA ASP A 25 20.67 2.14 11.59
C ASP A 25 19.70 1.24 12.37
N ALA A 26 19.83 -0.07 12.16
CA ALA A 26 19.34 -1.23 12.95
C ALA A 26 17.90 -1.26 13.52
N THR A 27 17.05 -0.23 13.35
CA THR A 27 15.84 -0.10 14.15
C THR A 27 14.59 0.49 13.48
N GLY A 28 14.61 0.95 12.23
CA GLY A 28 13.38 1.62 11.74
C GLY A 28 13.40 2.18 10.33
N GLY A 29 13.96 1.45 9.37
CA GLY A 29 14.15 1.98 8.02
C GLY A 29 12.91 1.98 7.12
N GLU A 30 11.82 1.28 7.45
CA GLU A 30 10.73 1.00 6.51
C GLU A 30 9.35 1.30 7.11
N GLN A 31 8.63 2.28 6.55
CA GLN A 31 7.28 2.65 6.95
C GLN A 31 6.28 2.38 5.81
N GLU A 32 5.27 1.53 6.03
CA GLU A 32 4.13 1.43 5.10
C GLU A 32 3.37 2.76 5.13
N LEU A 33 3.29 3.44 3.99
CA LEU A 33 2.53 4.69 3.84
C LEU A 33 1.08 4.41 3.43
N ALA A 34 0.91 3.40 2.57
CA ALA A 34 -0.39 3.04 2.03
C ALA A 34 -0.42 1.59 1.55
N ARG A 35 -1.63 1.05 1.49
CA ARG A 35 -1.92 -0.18 0.76
C ARG A 35 -3.22 -0.03 0.00
N GLY A 36 -3.38 -0.81 -1.06
CA GLY A 36 -4.59 -0.76 -1.84
C GLY A 36 -4.61 -1.80 -2.94
N GLY A 37 -5.60 -1.65 -3.81
CA GLY A 37 -5.69 -2.45 -5.00
C GLY A 37 -6.88 -2.13 -5.89
N VAL A 38 -6.85 -2.77 -7.04
CA VAL A 38 -7.92 -2.81 -8.03
C VAL A 38 -8.29 -4.26 -8.28
N GLU A 39 -9.58 -4.55 -8.21
CA GLU A 39 -10.14 -5.88 -8.42
C GLU A 39 -11.11 -5.90 -9.60
N ARG A 40 -11.18 -7.04 -10.29
CA ARG A 40 -12.04 -7.28 -11.46
C ARG A 40 -11.74 -6.33 -12.63
N ILE A 41 -10.45 -6.08 -12.87
CA ILE A 41 -9.99 -5.31 -14.04
C ILE A 41 -10.50 -6.02 -15.30
N GLY A 42 -11.16 -5.28 -16.18
CA GLY A 42 -11.78 -5.81 -17.40
C GLY A 42 -13.20 -6.36 -17.23
N GLY A 43 -13.76 -6.34 -16.01
CA GLY A 43 -15.19 -6.60 -15.76
C GLY A 43 -16.08 -5.38 -16.00
N GLN A 44 -17.40 -5.54 -15.87
CA GLN A 44 -18.37 -4.42 -15.96
C GLN A 44 -18.10 -3.32 -14.93
N GLU A 45 -17.62 -3.72 -13.74
CA GLU A 45 -17.21 -2.80 -12.68
C GLU A 45 -15.92 -3.27 -12.03
N SER A 46 -14.98 -2.35 -11.86
CA SER A 46 -13.74 -2.56 -11.11
C SER A 46 -13.82 -1.87 -9.75
N ARG A 47 -13.45 -2.59 -8.69
CA ARG A 47 -13.40 -2.03 -7.34
C ARG A 47 -12.01 -1.47 -7.09
N VAL A 48 -11.93 -0.20 -6.72
CA VAL A 48 -10.68 0.47 -6.32
C VAL A 48 -10.75 0.76 -4.82
N TYR A 49 -9.68 0.46 -4.10
CA TYR A 49 -9.58 0.77 -2.67
C TYR A 49 -8.15 1.14 -2.28
N ALA A 50 -8.02 2.03 -1.31
CA ALA A 50 -6.75 2.41 -0.70
C ALA A 50 -6.97 2.76 0.77
N SER A 51 -6.00 2.45 1.61
CA SER A 51 -5.93 2.86 3.01
C SER A 51 -4.54 3.38 3.34
N LEU A 52 -4.47 4.48 4.08
CA LEU A 52 -3.22 4.98 4.64
C LEU A 52 -2.95 4.24 5.95
N ASP A 53 -1.69 3.94 6.23
CA ASP A 53 -1.30 3.54 7.58
C ASP A 53 -1.11 4.82 8.40
N ARG A 54 -1.95 5.02 9.41
CA ARG A 54 -1.87 6.19 10.29
C ARG A 54 -1.19 5.75 11.59
N PRO A 55 0.07 6.14 11.86
CA PRO A 55 0.66 5.89 13.15
C PRO A 55 -0.10 6.72 14.20
N GLY A 56 -0.94 6.08 15.02
CA GLY A 56 -1.54 6.67 16.22
C GLY A 56 -2.92 7.32 16.11
N GLY A 57 -3.75 7.03 15.10
CA GLY A 57 -5.12 7.56 15.06
C GLY A 57 -6.17 6.55 15.49
N GLU A 58 -6.80 6.77 16.64
CA GLU A 58 -8.03 6.09 17.05
C GLU A 58 -9.04 6.07 15.89
N ALA A 59 -9.54 4.87 15.58
CA ALA A 59 -10.67 4.68 14.71
C ALA A 59 -11.93 5.12 15.45
N THR A 60 -12.35 6.37 15.27
CA THR A 60 -13.73 6.75 15.58
C THR A 60 -14.63 6.23 14.45
N GLN A 61 -15.56 5.37 14.85
CA GLN A 61 -16.61 4.76 14.02
C GLN A 61 -17.65 5.80 13.57
#